data_AF-A0A6M3JH50-F1
#
_entry.id   AF-A0A6M3JH50-F1
#
_cell.length_a   1.000
_cell.length_b   1.000
_cell.length_c   1.000
_cell.angle_alpha   90.00
_cell.angle_beta   90.00
_cell.angle_gamma   90.00
#
_symmetry.space_group_name_H-M   'P 1'
#
loop_
_entity.id
_entity.type
_entity.pdbx_description
1 polymer ?
#
loop_
_entity_poly.entity_id
_entity_poly.type
_entity_poly.pdbx_seq_one_letter_code
_entity_poly.pdbx_strand_id
1 'polypeptide(L)'
;MQEINGNIWDQYSLGRWVVITTNGEVRKDGACVMGRGVAKQAADKLPDLPYKLGNAIKAGGNNVHVFDDLKIIALPVKHNWRDQADLNLISKSLQQLVAWADVPPRKHGKFYMVRPGCSNGRRDWEKEVKPICEKFLDDRFVIIEWNS
;
A
#
# COMPACT_ATOMS: atom_id res chain seq x y z
N MET A 1 11.77 -7.92 7.12
CA MET A 1 10.33 -7.85 7.43
C MET A 1 9.88 -9.00 8.33
N GLN A 2 8.73 -8.85 8.98
CA GLN A 2 8.05 -9.92 9.71
C GLN A 2 6.73 -10.26 9.00
N GLU A 3 6.30 -11.53 9.03
CA GLU A 3 4.99 -11.96 8.53
C GLU A 3 4.11 -12.41 9.71
N ILE A 4 2.86 -11.94 9.75
CA ILE A 4 1.88 -12.33 10.77
C ILE A 4 0.51 -12.61 10.13
N ASN A 5 -0.32 -13.38 10.84
CA ASN A 5 -1.73 -13.56 10.48
C ASN A 5 -2.59 -12.53 11.21
N GLY A 6 -3.55 -11.92 10.50
CA GLY A 6 -4.53 -11.03 11.13
C GLY A 6 -5.21 -10.04 10.17
N ASN A 7 -5.85 -9.02 10.76
CA ASN A 7 -6.43 -7.91 10.01
C ASN A 7 -5.52 -6.69 10.02
N ILE A 8 -5.28 -6.09 8.85
CA ILE A 8 -4.62 -4.79 8.78
C ILE A 8 -5.46 -3.68 9.45
N TRP A 9 -6.78 -3.81 9.42
CA TRP A 9 -7.69 -2.81 10.00
C TRP A 9 -7.72 -2.83 11.53
N ASP A 10 -7.32 -3.94 12.16
CA ASP A 10 -7.15 -4.00 13.62
C ASP A 10 -5.89 -3.22 14.05
N GLN A 11 -4.87 -3.18 13.19
CA GLN A 11 -3.71 -2.32 13.45
C GLN A 11 -4.07 -0.85 13.26
N TYR A 12 -4.87 -0.56 12.24
CA TYR A 12 -5.37 0.78 11.98
C TYR A 12 -6.18 1.34 13.14
N SER A 13 -7.09 0.54 13.73
CA SER A 13 -7.91 0.98 14.87
C SER A 13 -7.09 1.27 16.14
N LEU A 14 -5.89 0.68 16.26
CA LEU A 14 -4.91 0.99 17.30
C LEU A 14 -4.09 2.26 17.02
N GLY A 15 -4.42 3.03 15.97
CA GLY A 15 -3.72 4.25 15.57
C GLY A 15 -2.36 4.01 14.90
N ARG A 16 -2.10 2.77 14.43
CA ARG A 16 -0.84 2.40 13.79
C ARG A 16 -0.86 2.76 12.31
N TRP A 17 0.33 2.96 11.75
CA TRP A 17 0.51 3.18 10.33
C TRP A 17 0.17 1.93 9.53
N VAL A 18 -0.69 2.09 8.51
CA VAL A 18 -1.00 1.01 7.57
C VAL A 18 -0.68 1.41 6.14
N VAL A 19 -0.09 0.46 5.41
CA VAL A 19 0.21 0.58 3.99
C VAL A 19 -0.79 -0.25 3.21
N ILE A 20 -1.53 0.42 2.32
CA ILE A 20 -2.52 -0.21 1.45
C ILE A 20 -1.99 -0.27 0.02
N THR A 21 -2.39 -1.29 -0.72
CA THR A 21 -2.00 -1.41 -2.13
C THR A 21 -3.02 -0.74 -3.03
N THR A 22 -2.57 0.05 -4.00
CA THR A 22 -3.43 0.86 -4.88
C THR A 22 -3.02 0.72 -6.36
N ASN A 23 -3.80 1.36 -7.24
CA ASN A 23 -3.46 1.56 -8.65
C ASN A 23 -3.35 3.06 -8.93
N GLY A 24 -2.91 3.42 -10.13
CA GLY A 24 -2.72 4.81 -10.56
C GLY A 24 -3.88 5.43 -11.34
N GLU A 25 -5.01 4.74 -11.50
CA GLU A 25 -6.12 5.25 -12.32
C GLU A 25 -6.98 6.24 -11.55
N VAL A 26 -7.10 7.44 -12.12
CA VAL A 26 -7.95 8.52 -11.59
C VAL A 26 -9.14 8.75 -12.51
N ARG A 27 -10.34 8.69 -11.95
CA ARG A 27 -11.61 8.91 -12.67
C ARG A 27 -11.77 10.38 -13.06
N LYS A 28 -12.76 10.64 -13.93
CA LYS A 28 -13.12 12.00 -14.37
C LYS A 28 -13.50 12.94 -13.21
N ASP A 29 -14.13 12.40 -12.16
CA ASP A 29 -14.50 13.17 -10.96
C ASP A 29 -13.34 13.40 -9.99
N GLY A 30 -12.14 12.92 -10.33
CA GLY A 30 -10.93 13.11 -9.53
C GLY A 30 -10.67 12.05 -8.47
N ALA A 31 -11.55 11.07 -8.27
CA ALA A 31 -11.29 9.95 -7.36
C ALA A 31 -10.34 8.92 -7.99
N CYS A 32 -9.40 8.39 -7.21
CA CYS A 32 -8.66 7.17 -7.53
C CYS A 32 -9.61 5.96 -7.54
N VAL A 33 -9.43 5.02 -8.47
CA VAL A 33 -10.26 3.81 -8.53
C VAL A 33 -9.90 2.85 -7.39
N MET A 34 -10.81 2.64 -6.44
CA MET A 34 -10.60 1.78 -5.25
C MET A 34 -11.75 0.76 -5.09
N GLY A 35 -11.99 -0.05 -6.12
CA GLY A 35 -13.20 -0.90 -6.20
C GLY A 35 -13.11 -2.30 -5.59
N ARG A 36 -11.93 -2.77 -5.16
CA ARG A 36 -11.76 -4.13 -4.61
C ARG A 36 -10.65 -4.25 -3.56
N GLY A 37 -10.72 -5.31 -2.77
CA GLY A 37 -9.70 -5.69 -1.78
C GLY A 37 -9.45 -4.60 -0.73
N VAL A 38 -8.19 -4.50 -0.27
CA VAL A 38 -7.79 -3.52 0.75
C VAL A 38 -8.05 -2.08 0.32
N ALA A 39 -7.93 -1.75 -0.97
CA ALA A 39 -8.25 -0.42 -1.48
C ALA A 39 -9.73 -0.09 -1.29
N LYS A 40 -10.65 -1.03 -1.59
CA LYS A 40 -12.08 -0.82 -1.34
C LYS A 40 -12.37 -0.65 0.14
N GLN A 41 -11.81 -1.52 0.97
CA GLN A 41 -11.98 -1.43 2.42
C GLN A 41 -11.50 -0.07 2.96
N ALA A 42 -10.41 0.46 2.41
CA ALA A 42 -9.91 1.79 2.76
C ALA A 42 -10.89 2.89 2.33
N ALA A 43 -11.43 2.83 1.11
CA ALA A 43 -12.41 3.79 0.62
C ALA A 43 -13.73 3.75 1.41
N ASP A 44 -14.20 2.55 1.78
CA ASP A 44 -15.40 2.38 2.59
C ASP A 44 -15.23 2.96 4.01
N LYS A 45 -14.03 2.86 4.59
CA LYS A 45 -13.69 3.39 5.93
C LYS A 45 -13.34 4.88 5.92
N LEU A 46 -12.76 5.37 4.83
CA LEU A 46 -12.27 6.73 4.65
C LEU A 46 -12.80 7.28 3.32
N PRO A 47 -14.06 7.76 3.26
CA PRO A 47 -14.72 8.14 2.00
C PRO A 47 -14.01 9.22 1.18
N ASP A 48 -13.21 10.08 1.85
CA ASP A 48 -12.44 11.15 1.18
C ASP A 48 -11.10 10.67 0.61
N LEU A 49 -10.60 9.50 1.06
CA LEU A 49 -9.30 8.98 0.65
C LEU A 49 -9.16 8.79 -0.87
N PRO A 50 -10.16 8.28 -1.61
CA PRO A 50 -10.08 8.18 -3.07
C PRO A 50 -9.80 9.53 -3.75
N TYR A 51 -10.43 10.61 -3.29
CA TYR A 51 -10.22 11.96 -3.85
C TYR A 51 -8.88 12.54 -3.45
N LYS A 52 -8.47 12.39 -2.18
CA LYS A 52 -7.12 12.77 -1.72
C LYS A 52 -6.04 12.07 -2.54
N LEU A 53 -6.17 10.76 -2.75
CA LEU A 53 -5.24 9.98 -3.55
C LEU A 53 -5.27 10.34 -5.03
N GLY A 54 -6.45 10.57 -5.61
CA GLY A 54 -6.55 10.99 -7.00
C GLY A 54 -5.89 12.34 -7.27
N ASN A 55 -6.02 13.30 -6.36
CA ASN A 55 -5.31 14.57 -6.43
C ASN A 55 -3.79 14.39 -6.31
N ALA A 56 -3.34 13.55 -5.38
CA ALA A 56 -1.91 13.24 -5.21
C ALA A 56 -1.31 12.56 -6.45
N ILE A 57 -2.05 11.63 -7.08
CA ILE A 57 -1.64 10.98 -8.34
C ILE A 57 -1.58 11.98 -9.49
N LYS A 58 -2.55 12.89 -9.62
CA LYS A 58 -2.52 13.94 -10.66
C LYS A 58 -1.32 14.87 -10.51
N ALA A 59 -0.93 15.20 -9.27
CA ALA A 59 0.17 16.11 -8.99
C ALA A 59 1.55 15.43 -9.06
N GLY A 60 1.67 14.21 -8.54
CA GLY A 60 2.95 13.53 -8.31
C GLY A 60 3.12 12.22 -9.07
N GLY A 61 2.16 11.82 -9.89
CA GLY A 61 2.15 10.56 -10.62
C GLY A 61 1.83 9.34 -9.75
N ASN A 62 1.95 8.15 -10.35
CA ASN A 62 1.70 6.86 -9.69
C ASN A 62 2.89 6.43 -8.83
N ASN A 63 3.13 7.17 -7.74
CA ASN A 63 4.19 6.94 -6.75
C ASN A 63 3.57 6.68 -5.37
N VAL A 64 4.39 6.31 -4.39
CA VAL A 64 3.94 6.20 -3.00
C VAL A 64 3.42 7.56 -2.52
N HIS A 65 2.21 7.57 -1.96
CA HIS A 65 1.58 8.76 -1.37
C HIS A 65 1.28 8.52 0.10
N VAL A 66 1.61 9.49 0.95
CA VAL A 66 1.46 9.40 2.41
C VAL A 66 0.42 10.41 2.87
N PHE A 67 -0.49 9.95 3.74
CA PHE A 67 -1.51 10.77 4.37
C PHE A 67 -1.30 10.72 5.89
N ASP A 68 -0.47 11.62 6.41
CA ASP A 68 -0.06 11.65 7.82
C ASP A 68 -1.23 11.79 8.81
N ASP A 69 -2.21 12.62 8.44
CA ASP A 69 -3.47 12.83 9.18
C ASP A 69 -4.30 11.56 9.30
N LEU A 70 -4.21 10.69 8.29
CA LEU A 70 -4.96 9.45 8.22
C LEU A 70 -4.17 8.24 8.71
N LYS A 71 -2.85 8.34 8.93
CA LYS A 71 -1.95 7.19 9.15
C LYS A 71 -2.02 6.13 8.03
N ILE A 72 -2.31 6.57 6.80
CA ILE A 72 -2.39 5.71 5.60
C ILE A 72 -1.21 6.01 4.67
N ILE A 73 -0.63 4.95 4.12
CA ILE A 73 0.32 5.04 3.01
C ILE A 73 -0.25 4.27 1.82
N ALA A 74 -0.45 4.95 0.70
CA ALA A 74 -0.88 4.33 -0.56
C ALA A 74 0.35 3.87 -1.33
N LEU A 75 0.50 2.55 -1.49
CA LEU A 75 1.58 1.90 -2.21
C LEU A 75 1.05 1.42 -3.57
N PRO A 76 1.37 2.10 -4.68
CA PRO A 76 0.87 1.68 -5.97
C PRO A 76 1.56 0.39 -6.42
N VAL A 77 0.75 -0.57 -6.85
CA VAL A 77 1.21 -1.87 -7.39
C VAL A 77 0.72 -2.11 -8.82
N LYS A 78 -0.10 -1.20 -9.36
CA LYS A 78 -0.67 -1.29 -10.72
C LYS A 78 -0.74 0.08 -11.37
N HIS A 79 -0.71 0.10 -12.70
CA HIS A 79 -1.02 1.30 -13.49
C HIS A 79 -2.54 1.46 -13.65
N ASN A 80 -3.23 0.44 -14.17
CA ASN A 80 -4.69 0.39 -14.25
C ASN A 80 -5.28 -0.56 -13.20
N TRP A 81 -6.50 -0.31 -12.72
CA TRP A 81 -7.13 -1.20 -11.75
C TRP A 81 -7.37 -2.62 -12.29
N ARG A 82 -7.51 -2.81 -13.61
CA ARG A 82 -7.75 -4.11 -14.27
C ARG A 82 -6.49 -4.96 -14.42
N ASP A 83 -5.32 -4.35 -14.38
CA ASP A 83 -4.06 -5.02 -14.71
C ASP A 83 -3.67 -6.08 -13.68
N GLN A 84 -2.75 -6.97 -14.07
CA GLN A 84 -1.93 -7.68 -13.10
C GLN A 84 -1.01 -6.67 -12.37
N ALA A 85 -0.65 -6.94 -11.12
CA ALA A 85 0.32 -6.09 -10.43
C ALA A 85 1.66 -6.08 -11.17
N ASP A 86 2.32 -4.93 -11.24
CA ASP A 86 3.60 -4.77 -11.92
C ASP A 86 4.74 -4.92 -10.91
N LEU A 87 5.62 -5.92 -11.11
CA LEU A 87 6.73 -6.21 -10.20
C LEU A 87 7.77 -5.07 -10.14
N ASN A 88 7.99 -4.37 -11.26
CA ASN A 88 8.88 -3.21 -11.29
C ASN A 88 8.26 -2.04 -10.53
N LEU A 89 6.95 -1.84 -10.67
CA LEU A 89 6.24 -0.83 -9.89
C LEU A 89 6.26 -1.18 -8.40
N ILE A 90 6.05 -2.44 -8.02
CA ILE A 90 6.18 -2.89 -6.62
C ILE A 90 7.58 -2.57 -6.09
N SER A 91 8.63 -2.96 -6.82
CA SER A 91 10.03 -2.70 -6.45
C SER A 91 10.29 -1.20 -6.23
N LYS A 92 9.88 -0.35 -7.18
CA LYS A 92 10.01 1.11 -7.07
C LYS A 92 9.22 1.68 -5.89
N SER A 93 7.99 1.22 -5.69
CA SER A 93 7.15 1.70 -4.59
C SER A 93 7.72 1.30 -3.23
N LEU A 94 8.30 0.09 -3.10
CA LEU A 94 8.97 -0.33 -1.87
C LEU A 94 10.20 0.53 -1.57
N GLN A 95 11.00 0.87 -2.59
CA GLN A 95 12.12 1.80 -2.42
C GLN A 95 11.66 3.17 -1.90
N GLN A 96 10.59 3.72 -2.46
CA GLN A 96 10.02 5.01 -2.02
C GLN A 96 9.49 4.94 -0.59
N LEU A 97 8.80 3.85 -0.24
CA LEU A 97 8.30 3.61 1.11
C LEU A 97 9.44 3.58 2.13
N VAL A 98 10.52 2.83 1.85
CA VAL A 98 11.67 2.72 2.74
C VAL A 98 12.39 4.07 2.87
N ALA A 99 12.61 4.77 1.77
CA ALA A 99 13.22 6.11 1.79
C ALA A 99 12.41 7.09 2.64
N TRP A 100 11.07 7.03 2.58
CA TRP A 100 10.22 7.84 3.46
C TRP A 100 10.33 7.42 4.94
N ALA A 101 10.38 6.11 5.21
CA ALA A 101 10.48 5.55 6.55
C ALA A 101 11.83 5.81 7.24
N ASP A 102 12.91 5.98 6.46
CA ASP A 102 14.27 6.23 6.96
C ASP A 102 14.47 7.62 7.56
N VAL A 103 13.56 8.54 7.28
CA VAL A 103 13.62 9.92 7.76
C VAL A 103 13.06 9.99 9.20
N PRO A 104 13.80 10.55 10.19
CA PRO A 104 13.30 10.74 11.54
C PRO A 104 12.00 11.57 11.60
N PRO A 105 11.09 11.29 12.57
CA PRO A 105 11.19 10.29 13.64
C PRO A 105 10.78 8.87 13.21
N ARG A 106 10.45 8.65 11.93
CA ARG A 106 9.87 7.40 11.41
C ARG A 106 10.84 6.23 11.38
N LYS A 107 12.14 6.50 11.49
CA LYS A 107 13.21 5.50 11.54
C LYS A 107 13.02 4.45 12.64
N HIS A 108 12.21 4.74 13.66
CA HIS A 108 11.86 3.83 14.75
C HIS A 108 10.39 3.38 14.74
N GLY A 109 9.67 3.65 13.63
CA GLY A 109 8.27 3.30 13.49
C GLY A 109 8.02 1.83 13.12
N LYS A 110 6.77 1.41 13.23
CA LYS A 110 6.26 0.15 12.67
C LYS A 110 5.20 0.45 11.61
N PHE A 111 5.29 -0.25 10.49
CA PHE A 111 4.39 -0.08 9.34
C PHE A 111 3.78 -1.43 8.98
N TYR A 112 2.46 -1.50 9.02
CA TYR A 112 1.73 -2.74 8.77
C TYR A 112 1.18 -2.73 7.36
N MET A 113 1.38 -3.80 6.60
CA MET A 113 1.02 -3.82 5.20
C MET A 113 0.49 -5.16 4.77
N VAL A 114 -0.40 -5.19 3.78
CA VAL A 114 -0.80 -6.44 3.12
C VAL A 114 0.30 -6.91 2.16
N ARG A 115 0.26 -8.18 1.75
CA ARG A 115 1.12 -8.71 0.67
C ARG A 115 0.92 -7.93 -0.65
N PRO A 116 1.91 -7.14 -1.12
CA PRO A 116 1.74 -6.28 -2.28
C PRO A 116 1.50 -7.06 -3.57
N GLY A 117 0.41 -6.78 -4.28
CA GLY A 117 0.17 -7.35 -5.60
C GLY A 117 -0.24 -8.83 -5.64
N CYS A 118 -0.41 -9.54 -4.51
CA CYS A 118 -0.74 -10.97 -4.55
C CYS A 118 -2.19 -11.27 -4.88
N SER A 119 -3.14 -10.83 -4.04
CA SER A 119 -4.58 -11.15 -4.15
C SER A 119 -5.21 -10.66 -5.48
N ASN A 120 -5.83 -9.49 -5.49
CA ASN A 120 -6.38 -8.93 -6.72
C ASN A 120 -5.32 -8.56 -7.76
N GLY A 121 -4.04 -8.56 -7.38
CA GLY A 121 -2.91 -8.34 -8.27
C GLY A 121 -2.43 -9.58 -9.02
N ARG A 122 -2.88 -10.79 -8.63
CA ARG A 122 -2.57 -12.07 -9.30
C ARG A 122 -1.05 -12.31 -9.41
N ARG A 123 -0.32 -12.08 -8.33
CA ARG A 123 1.10 -12.43 -8.21
C ARG A 123 1.30 -13.49 -7.15
N ASP A 124 2.27 -14.36 -7.38
CA ASP A 124 2.69 -15.36 -6.41
C ASP A 124 3.51 -14.70 -5.29
N TRP A 125 3.08 -14.88 -4.04
CA TRP A 125 3.78 -14.29 -2.89
C TRP A 125 5.20 -14.84 -2.77
N GLU A 126 5.36 -16.15 -2.68
CA GLU A 126 6.65 -16.78 -2.38
C GLU A 126 7.64 -16.64 -3.55
N LYS A 127 7.16 -16.75 -4.80
CA LYS A 127 8.03 -16.79 -5.98
C LYS A 127 8.33 -15.42 -6.58
N GLU A 128 7.38 -14.49 -6.55
CA GLU A 128 7.52 -13.20 -7.26
C GLU A 128 7.67 -12.02 -6.32
N VAL A 129 6.83 -11.91 -5.28
CA VAL A 129 6.70 -10.66 -4.51
C VAL A 129 7.58 -10.64 -3.28
N LYS A 130 7.63 -11.73 -2.52
CA LYS A 130 8.41 -11.85 -1.29
C LYS A 130 9.90 -11.58 -1.51
N PRO A 131 10.56 -12.10 -2.57
CA PRO A 131 11.96 -11.77 -2.84
C PRO A 131 12.21 -10.27 -3.06
N ILE A 132 11.24 -9.55 -3.63
CA ILE A 132 11.32 -8.09 -3.82
C ILE A 132 11.15 -7.39 -2.46
N CYS A 133 10.20 -7.86 -1.64
CA CYS A 133 9.97 -7.31 -0.30
C CYS A 133 11.21 -7.49 0.58
N GLU A 134 11.81 -8.68 0.61
CA GLU A 134 13.01 -8.97 1.42
C GLU A 134 14.23 -8.14 1.02
N LYS A 135 14.32 -7.71 -0.25
CA LYS A 135 15.38 -6.82 -0.72
C LYS A 135 15.33 -5.43 -0.09
N PHE A 136 14.14 -4.95 0.26
CA PHE A 136 13.93 -3.56 0.70
C PHE A 136 13.45 -3.43 2.14
N LEU A 137 12.64 -4.36 2.62
CA LEU A 137 11.90 -4.23 3.87
C LEU A 137 12.65 -4.87 5.05
N ASP A 138 13.02 -4.05 6.02
CA ASP A 138 13.59 -4.47 7.30
C ASP A 138 12.50 -4.84 8.34
N ASP A 139 12.88 -4.96 9.60
CA ASP A 139 12.01 -5.37 10.71
C ASP A 139 10.93 -4.34 11.06
N ARG A 140 11.02 -3.09 10.57
CA ARG A 140 9.98 -2.07 10.76
C ARG A 140 8.69 -2.41 10.02
N PHE A 141 8.79 -3.20 8.95
CA PHE A 141 7.67 -3.57 8.11
C PHE A 141 7.12 -4.95 8.51
N VAL A 142 5.82 -4.97 8.79
CA VAL A 142 5.08 -6.17 9.17
C VAL A 142 4.06 -6.49 8.09
N ILE A 143 4.29 -7.58 7.36
CA ILE A 143 3.35 -8.14 6.40
C ILE A 143 2.24 -8.84 7.17
N ILE A 144 1.00 -8.45 6.91
CA ILE A 144 -0.19 -9.06 7.48
C ILE A 144 -0.93 -9.79 6.37
N GLU A 145 -1.18 -11.07 6.60
CA GLU A 145 -2.09 -11.86 5.79
C GLU A 145 -3.33 -12.26 6.59
N TRP A 146 -4.49 -12.12 5.96
CA TRP A 146 -5.71 -12.71 6.48
C TRP A 146 -5.77 -14.17 6.07
N ASN A 147 -5.69 -15.10 7.03
CA ASN A 147 -6.03 -16.50 6.76
C ASN A 147 -7.54 -16.63 6.80
N SER A 148 -8.12 -16.88 5.62
CA SER A 148 -9.50 -17.34 5.47
C SER A 148 -9.68 -18.73 6.04
#